data_AF-A0A8H4JMT0-F1
#
_entry.id   AF-A0A8H4JMT0-F1
#
_cell.length_a   1.000
_cell.length_b   1.000
_cell.length_c   1.000
_cell.angle_alpha   90.00
_cell.angle_beta   90.00
_cell.angle_gamma   90.00
#
_symmetry.space_group_name_H-M   'P 1'
#
loop_
_entity.id
_entity.type
_entity.pdbx_description
1 polymer ?
#
loop_
_entity_poly.entity_id
_entity_poly.type
_entity_poly.pdbx_seq_one_letter_code
_entity_poly.pdbx_strand_id
1 'polypeptide(L)'
;MKILCAAAADNWPFEKRFGEGIAAPGSVVSFLEAITDTVDDMGGTLGAIFGILLTALNNALKLQLDQKFSQAITAEIYAEALQAAVESLKSCMTAREGDRTVMDVLLPFSDEFERTKSFGARVVKAKEKAEATLYLRPKLGRALYVGEASEQQVPDPGAWALYEILGGMAESIQKLEAYIVTYQQSIQQHFGN
;
A
#
# COMPACT_ATOMS: atom_id res chain seq x y z
N MET A 1 10.35 -0.67 -16.59
CA MET A 1 9.23 -1.40 -15.98
C MET A 1 7.98 -1.25 -16.87
N LYS A 2 7.95 -1.90 -18.04
CA LYS A 2 6.82 -1.87 -19.00
C LYS A 2 6.20 -3.26 -19.24
N ILE A 3 6.60 -4.26 -18.45
CA ILE A 3 6.34 -5.68 -18.78
C ILE A 3 5.10 -6.25 -18.08
N LEU A 4 4.51 -5.58 -17.07
CA LEU A 4 3.34 -6.12 -16.34
C LEU A 4 1.98 -5.49 -16.67
N CYS A 5 1.91 -4.31 -17.31
CA CYS A 5 0.62 -3.63 -17.56
C CYS A 5 0.06 -3.77 -19.00
N ALA A 6 0.85 -4.17 -19.99
CA ALA A 6 0.43 -4.00 -21.38
C ALA A 6 -0.60 -5.03 -21.89
N ALA A 7 -0.75 -6.19 -21.23
CA ALA A 7 -1.63 -7.26 -21.72
C ALA A 7 -3.04 -7.26 -21.11
N ALA A 8 -3.28 -6.46 -20.05
CA ALA A 8 -4.56 -6.42 -19.34
C ALA A 8 -5.24 -5.04 -19.36
N ALA A 9 -4.64 -4.03 -20.00
CA ALA A 9 -5.11 -2.66 -19.94
C ALA A 9 -6.46 -2.45 -20.67
N ASP A 10 -6.71 -3.11 -21.79
CA ASP A 10 -7.76 -2.64 -22.72
C ASP A 10 -9.22 -2.93 -22.31
N ASN A 11 -9.47 -3.60 -21.17
CA ASN A 11 -10.84 -3.80 -20.66
C ASN A 11 -10.92 -4.15 -19.15
N TRP A 12 -9.99 -3.64 -18.35
CA TRP A 12 -9.97 -3.93 -16.91
C TRP A 12 -11.20 -3.29 -16.22
N PRO A 13 -12.05 -4.04 -15.51
CA PRO A 13 -13.31 -3.54 -14.96
C PRO A 13 -13.16 -2.31 -14.04
N PHE A 14 -12.06 -2.22 -13.30
CA PHE A 14 -11.77 -1.09 -12.41
C PHE A 14 -11.53 0.22 -13.17
N GLU A 15 -11.04 0.18 -14.41
CA GLU A 15 -10.74 1.41 -15.17
C GLU A 15 -12.01 2.20 -15.50
N LYS A 16 -13.11 1.49 -15.75
CA LYS A 16 -14.44 2.10 -15.98
C LYS A 16 -14.92 2.91 -14.76
N ARG A 17 -14.53 2.49 -13.55
CA ARG A 17 -14.93 3.15 -12.28
C ARG A 17 -14.27 4.53 -12.11
N PHE A 18 -13.13 4.81 -12.75
CA PHE A 18 -12.53 6.15 -12.74
C PHE A 18 -13.42 7.19 -13.43
N GLY A 19 -14.09 6.82 -14.53
CA GLY A 19 -15.06 7.68 -15.22
C GLY A 19 -16.33 7.96 -14.40
N GLU A 20 -16.59 7.15 -13.38
CA GLU A 20 -17.76 7.25 -12.48
C GLU A 20 -17.46 8.08 -11.22
N GLY A 21 -16.28 8.69 -11.13
CA GLY A 21 -15.91 9.60 -10.03
C GLY A 21 -15.40 8.88 -8.78
N ILE A 22 -14.94 7.62 -8.89
CA ILE A 22 -14.45 6.87 -7.73
C ILE A 22 -13.20 7.46 -7.07
N ALA A 23 -12.47 8.32 -7.78
CA ALA A 23 -11.31 9.06 -7.28
C ALA A 23 -11.59 10.56 -7.04
N ALA A 24 -12.86 10.94 -6.85
CA ALA A 24 -13.24 12.30 -6.52
C ALA A 24 -12.77 12.71 -5.11
N PRO A 25 -12.60 14.02 -4.83
CA PRO A 25 -12.27 14.47 -3.48
C PRO A 25 -13.28 13.94 -2.44
N GLY A 26 -12.78 13.33 -1.37
CA GLY A 26 -13.61 12.73 -0.31
C GLY A 26 -14.05 11.28 -0.56
N SER A 27 -13.68 10.66 -1.69
CA SER A 27 -14.09 9.28 -2.02
C SER A 27 -13.18 8.18 -1.48
N VAL A 28 -12.24 8.47 -0.56
CA VAL A 28 -11.19 7.49 -0.20
C VAL A 28 -11.76 6.15 0.30
N VAL A 29 -12.88 6.20 1.02
CA VAL A 29 -13.55 5.00 1.55
C VAL A 29 -14.07 4.12 0.40
N SER A 30 -14.84 4.71 -0.52
CA SER A 30 -15.37 3.97 -1.69
C SER A 30 -14.28 3.57 -2.67
N PHE A 31 -13.19 4.33 -2.75
CA PHE A 31 -12.00 3.98 -3.52
C PHE A 31 -11.31 2.74 -2.94
N LEU A 32 -11.11 2.67 -1.62
CA LEU A 32 -10.55 1.50 -0.96
C LEU A 32 -11.44 0.27 -1.08
N GLU A 33 -12.76 0.43 -1.04
CA GLU A 33 -13.71 -0.66 -1.30
C GLU A 33 -13.51 -1.24 -2.71
N ALA A 34 -13.41 -0.37 -3.73
CA ALA A 34 -13.18 -0.84 -5.09
C ALA A 34 -11.83 -1.51 -5.31
N ILE A 35 -10.77 -1.05 -4.62
CA ILE A 35 -9.48 -1.74 -4.64
C ILE A 35 -9.61 -3.10 -3.95
N THR A 36 -10.35 -3.19 -2.84
CA THR A 36 -10.57 -4.44 -2.11
C THR A 36 -11.28 -5.47 -3.01
N ASP A 37 -12.35 -5.07 -3.71
CA ASP A 37 -13.04 -5.94 -4.70
C ASP A 37 -12.05 -6.49 -5.74
N THR A 38 -11.15 -5.63 -6.21
CA THR A 38 -10.16 -5.97 -7.24
C THR A 38 -9.09 -6.94 -6.72
N VAL A 39 -8.72 -6.79 -5.45
CA VAL A 39 -7.72 -7.64 -4.79
C VAL A 39 -8.29 -9.03 -4.49
N ASP A 40 -9.59 -9.13 -4.20
CA ASP A 40 -10.25 -10.43 -3.98
C ASP A 40 -10.18 -11.31 -5.24
N ASP A 41 -10.22 -10.71 -6.43
CA ASP A 41 -10.06 -11.40 -7.72
C ASP A 41 -8.62 -11.90 -7.97
N MET A 42 -7.60 -11.38 -7.26
CA MET A 42 -6.21 -11.81 -7.44
C MET A 42 -5.97 -13.27 -7.02
N GLY A 43 -6.75 -13.75 -6.04
CA GLY A 43 -6.59 -15.08 -5.45
C GLY A 43 -5.27 -15.31 -4.71
N GLY A 44 -5.12 -16.52 -4.15
CA GLY A 44 -3.93 -16.93 -3.41
C GLY A 44 -3.76 -16.23 -2.05
N THR A 45 -2.66 -16.56 -1.36
CA THR A 45 -2.40 -16.05 0.00
C THR A 45 -2.16 -14.55 0.02
N LEU A 46 -1.51 -13.98 -1.00
CA LEU A 46 -1.23 -12.56 -1.06
C LEU A 46 -2.51 -11.72 -1.27
N GLY A 47 -3.42 -12.18 -2.14
CA GLY A 47 -4.74 -11.57 -2.32
C GLY A 47 -5.53 -11.55 -1.00
N ALA A 48 -5.58 -12.69 -0.29
CA ALA A 48 -6.24 -12.77 1.02
C ALA A 48 -5.62 -11.82 2.07
N ILE A 49 -4.29 -11.71 2.11
CA ILE A 49 -3.60 -10.77 3.02
C ILE A 49 -3.99 -9.32 2.70
N PHE A 50 -3.97 -8.94 1.43
CA PHE A 50 -4.35 -7.59 1.02
C PHE A 50 -5.84 -7.32 1.22
N GLY A 51 -6.73 -8.27 0.93
CA GLY A 51 -8.17 -8.12 1.17
C GLY A 51 -8.49 -7.89 2.65
N ILE A 52 -7.89 -8.68 3.55
CA ILE A 52 -8.04 -8.50 5.00
C ILE A 52 -7.49 -7.14 5.43
N LEU A 53 -6.28 -6.78 4.97
CA LEU A 53 -5.63 -5.51 5.33
C LEU A 53 -6.46 -4.31 4.87
N LEU A 54 -6.91 -4.29 3.61
CA LEU A 54 -7.67 -3.19 3.03
C LEU A 54 -9.06 -3.06 3.66
N THR A 55 -9.73 -4.19 3.92
CA THR A 55 -11.00 -4.21 4.64
C THR A 55 -10.85 -3.61 6.04
N ALA A 56 -9.82 -4.05 6.78
CA ALA A 56 -9.56 -3.55 8.12
C ALA A 56 -9.18 -2.06 8.12
N LEU A 57 -8.36 -1.63 7.15
CA LEU A 57 -7.98 -0.23 6.96
C LEU A 57 -9.20 0.65 6.66
N ASN A 58 -10.06 0.21 5.75
CA ASN A 58 -11.27 0.95 5.39
C ASN A 58 -12.22 1.10 6.59
N ASN A 59 -12.41 0.03 7.37
CA ASN A 59 -13.23 0.06 8.59
C ASN A 59 -12.63 1.00 9.65
N ALA A 60 -11.31 0.96 9.84
CA ALA A 60 -10.63 1.86 10.77
C ALA A 60 -10.76 3.33 10.35
N LEU A 61 -10.62 3.62 9.05
CA LEU A 61 -10.81 4.97 8.50
C LEU A 61 -12.26 5.46 8.69
N LYS A 62 -13.27 4.63 8.39
CA LYS A 62 -14.69 4.97 8.62
C LYS A 62 -14.93 5.36 10.08
N LEU A 63 -14.45 4.53 11.02
CA LEU A 63 -14.60 4.80 12.45
C LEU A 63 -13.96 6.13 12.87
N GLN A 64 -12.78 6.43 12.37
CA GLN A 64 -12.08 7.68 12.69
C GLN A 64 -12.75 8.91 12.07
N LEU A 65 -13.27 8.77 10.84
CA LEU A 65 -14.01 9.84 10.15
C LEU A 65 -15.33 10.16 10.85
N ASP A 66 -16.06 9.14 11.31
CA ASP A 66 -17.31 9.32 12.06
C ASP A 66 -17.07 10.02 13.40
N GLN A 67 -15.92 9.76 14.05
CA GLN A 67 -15.56 10.35 15.34
C GLN A 67 -15.04 11.79 15.24
N LYS A 68 -14.32 12.13 14.15
CA LYS A 68 -13.56 13.40 14.04
C LYS A 68 -14.23 14.48 13.17
N PHE A 69 -15.55 14.43 12.98
CA PHE A 69 -16.42 15.42 12.31
C PHE A 69 -15.68 16.46 11.44
N SER A 70 -15.67 16.25 10.12
CA SER A 70 -15.27 17.25 9.11
C SER A 70 -13.80 17.71 9.11
N GLN A 71 -12.86 16.92 9.64
CA GLN A 71 -11.43 17.18 9.40
C GLN A 71 -10.97 16.52 8.10
N ALA A 72 -10.13 17.24 7.34
CA ALA A 72 -9.37 16.64 6.24
C ALA A 72 -8.57 15.45 6.77
N ILE A 73 -8.49 14.37 5.99
CA ILE A 73 -7.76 13.17 6.41
C ILE A 73 -6.28 13.50 6.48
N THR A 74 -5.72 13.43 7.69
CA THR A 74 -4.30 13.73 7.93
C THR A 74 -3.45 12.46 7.90
N ALA A 75 -2.13 12.64 7.85
CA ALA A 75 -1.19 11.53 7.92
C ALA A 75 -1.32 10.73 9.24
N GLU A 76 -1.70 11.40 10.34
CA GLU A 76 -1.95 10.78 11.63
C GLU A 76 -3.14 9.81 11.58
N ILE A 77 -4.25 10.23 10.97
CA ILE A 77 -5.45 9.38 10.79
C ILE A 77 -5.08 8.14 9.97
N TYR A 78 -4.38 8.30 8.85
CA TYR A 78 -3.92 7.15 8.07
C TYR A 78 -2.98 6.23 8.86
N ALA A 79 -2.10 6.78 9.69
CA ALA A 79 -1.14 5.99 10.44
C ALA A 79 -1.83 5.17 11.54
N GLU A 80 -2.75 5.77 12.28
CA GLU A 80 -3.56 5.10 13.28
C GLU A 80 -4.45 4.01 12.65
N ALA A 81 -5.09 4.32 11.51
CA ALA A 81 -5.93 3.37 10.80
C ALA A 81 -5.11 2.19 10.24
N LEU A 82 -3.90 2.44 9.71
CA LEU A 82 -3.01 1.39 9.24
C LEU A 82 -2.54 0.49 10.39
N GLN A 83 -2.18 1.06 11.54
CA GLN A 83 -1.81 0.28 12.73
C GLN A 83 -2.96 -0.63 13.19
N ALA A 84 -4.18 -0.10 13.28
CA ALA A 84 -5.35 -0.90 13.60
C ALA A 84 -5.59 -2.03 12.58
N ALA A 85 -5.39 -1.75 11.29
CA ALA A 85 -5.53 -2.74 10.23
C ALA A 85 -4.46 -3.85 10.30
N VAL A 86 -3.22 -3.48 10.60
CA VAL A 86 -2.10 -4.42 10.79
C VAL A 86 -2.33 -5.31 12.00
N GLU A 87 -2.80 -4.77 13.12
CA GLU A 87 -3.14 -5.59 14.30
C GLU A 87 -4.28 -6.57 14.00
N SER A 88 -5.32 -6.12 13.28
CA SER A 88 -6.38 -7.01 12.80
C SER A 88 -5.82 -8.13 11.92
N LEU A 89 -4.96 -7.81 10.95
CA LEU A 89 -4.33 -8.79 10.08
C LEU A 89 -3.49 -9.80 10.86
N LYS A 90 -2.71 -9.35 11.86
CA LYS A 90 -1.89 -10.21 12.73
C LYS A 90 -2.72 -11.22 13.52
N SER A 91 -3.97 -10.91 13.83
CA SER A 91 -4.90 -11.84 14.50
C SER A 91 -5.39 -12.96 13.57
N CYS A 92 -5.48 -12.69 12.27
CA CYS A 92 -5.92 -13.66 11.27
C CYS A 92 -4.76 -14.49 10.70
N MET A 93 -3.54 -13.94 10.70
CA MET A 93 -2.37 -14.53 10.06
C MET A 93 -1.34 -15.03 11.09
N THR A 94 -0.65 -16.12 10.77
CA THR A 94 0.46 -16.65 11.58
C THR A 94 1.81 -16.00 11.25
N ALA A 95 1.98 -15.51 10.01
CA ALA A 95 3.22 -14.92 9.54
C ALA A 95 3.63 -13.68 10.34
N ARG A 96 4.92 -13.58 10.68
CA ARG A 96 5.55 -12.47 11.39
C ARG A 96 6.80 -12.00 10.65
N GLU A 97 7.38 -10.90 11.12
CA GLU A 97 8.71 -10.49 10.67
C GLU A 97 9.73 -11.61 10.94
N GLY A 98 10.59 -11.87 9.96
CA GLY A 98 11.58 -12.94 9.94
C GLY A 98 11.09 -14.24 9.29
N ASP A 99 9.86 -14.31 8.77
CA ASP A 99 9.32 -15.52 8.13
C ASP A 99 9.55 -15.60 6.62
N ARG A 100 10.15 -14.55 6.03
CA ARG A 100 10.35 -14.34 4.58
C ARG A 100 9.02 -14.31 3.84
N THR A 101 8.25 -13.27 4.13
CA THR A 101 6.92 -13.04 3.55
C THR A 101 6.68 -11.53 3.37
N VAL A 102 5.53 -11.16 2.81
CA VAL A 102 5.07 -9.76 2.76
C VAL A 102 5.04 -9.05 4.13
N MET A 103 4.93 -9.81 5.23
CA MET A 103 4.92 -9.25 6.60
C MET A 103 6.26 -8.60 6.99
N ASP A 104 7.37 -9.06 6.39
CA ASP A 104 8.70 -8.46 6.60
C ASP A 104 8.77 -7.00 6.15
N VAL A 105 7.90 -6.61 5.21
CA VAL A 105 7.79 -5.24 4.70
C VAL A 105 6.64 -4.49 5.37
N LEU A 106 5.47 -5.13 5.48
CA LEU A 106 4.26 -4.48 5.98
C LEU A 106 4.40 -3.99 7.43
N LEU A 107 4.94 -4.83 8.32
CA LEU A 107 5.04 -4.47 9.74
C LEU A 107 6.01 -3.31 9.96
N PRO A 108 7.27 -3.34 9.47
CA PRO A 108 8.18 -2.22 9.67
C PRO A 108 7.75 -0.95 8.92
N PHE A 109 7.05 -1.08 7.80
CA PHE A 109 6.45 0.06 7.10
C PHE A 109 5.39 0.76 7.94
N SER A 110 4.50 -0.02 8.59
CA SER A 110 3.46 0.52 9.47
C SER A 110 4.06 1.22 10.68
N ASP A 111 5.05 0.61 11.32
CA ASP A 111 5.73 1.16 12.50
C ASP A 111 6.47 2.46 12.15
N GLU A 112 7.17 2.48 11.02
CA GLU A 112 7.87 3.67 10.55
C GLU A 112 6.88 4.79 10.17
N PHE A 113 5.73 4.44 9.62
CA PHE A 113 4.69 5.42 9.35
C PHE A 113 4.12 6.01 10.63
N GLU A 114 3.84 5.18 11.63
CA GLU A 114 3.34 5.65 12.92
C GLU A 114 4.33 6.63 13.56
N ARG A 115 5.63 6.31 13.51
CA ARG A 115 6.71 7.10 14.11
C ARG A 115 6.93 8.44 13.40
N THR A 116 6.91 8.45 12.07
CA THR A 116 7.35 9.60 11.28
C THR A 116 6.21 10.43 10.70
N LYS A 117 5.02 9.82 10.54
CA LYS A 117 3.90 10.33 9.74
C LYS A 117 4.30 10.72 8.31
N SER A 118 5.47 10.25 7.83
CA SER A 118 6.02 10.59 6.51
C SER A 118 5.88 9.41 5.56
N PHE A 119 5.25 9.64 4.41
CA PHE A 119 5.15 8.62 3.37
C PHE A 119 6.52 8.27 2.76
N GLY A 120 7.40 9.26 2.59
CA GLY A 120 8.74 9.04 2.03
C GLY A 120 9.60 8.14 2.92
N ALA A 121 9.68 8.43 4.22
CA ALA A 121 10.52 7.70 5.16
C ALA A 121 10.13 6.20 5.26
N ARG A 122 8.83 5.91 5.31
CA ARG A 122 8.33 4.53 5.37
C ARG A 122 8.58 3.74 4.08
N VAL A 123 8.61 4.37 2.90
CA VAL A 123 8.93 3.66 1.65
C VAL A 123 10.40 3.28 1.57
N VAL A 124 11.30 4.13 2.09
CA VAL A 124 12.72 3.77 2.25
C VAL A 124 12.85 2.54 3.15
N LYS A 125 12.13 2.53 4.29
CA LYS A 125 12.10 1.36 5.18
C LYS A 125 11.55 0.11 4.49
N ALA A 126 10.48 0.24 3.70
CA ALA A 126 9.91 -0.88 2.95
C ALA A 126 10.91 -1.47 1.95
N LYS A 127 11.68 -0.62 1.25
CA LYS A 127 12.74 -1.07 0.33
C LYS A 127 13.82 -1.87 1.06
N GLU A 128 14.37 -1.31 2.13
CA GLU A 128 15.41 -1.95 2.95
C GLU A 128 14.96 -3.34 3.42
N LYS A 129 13.70 -3.44 3.87
CA LYS A 129 13.12 -4.68 4.38
C LYS A 129 12.82 -5.68 3.28
N ALA A 130 12.33 -5.24 2.13
CA ALA A 130 12.12 -6.09 0.96
C ALA A 130 13.45 -6.71 0.51
N GLU A 131 14.51 -5.91 0.38
CA GLU A 131 15.86 -6.38 0.04
C GLU A 131 16.39 -7.37 1.09
N ALA A 132 16.18 -7.09 2.38
CA ALA A 132 16.65 -7.95 3.47
C ALA A 132 16.01 -9.36 3.49
N THR A 133 14.83 -9.54 2.89
CA THR A 133 14.20 -10.87 2.79
C THR A 133 15.04 -11.90 2.03
N LEU A 134 15.98 -11.43 1.19
CA LEU A 134 16.99 -12.24 0.53
C LEU A 134 17.76 -13.13 1.52
N TYR A 135 18.08 -12.59 2.70
CA TYR A 135 18.91 -13.24 3.71
C TYR A 135 18.10 -14.06 4.72
N LEU A 136 16.77 -14.09 4.58
CA LEU A 136 15.90 -14.85 5.46
C LEU A 136 15.72 -16.28 4.93
N ARG A 137 15.59 -17.23 5.87
CA ARG A 137 15.14 -18.58 5.54
C ARG A 137 13.61 -18.59 5.58
N PRO A 138 12.92 -19.03 4.50
CA PRO A 138 11.47 -19.12 4.52
C PRO A 138 11.00 -20.07 5.61
N LYS A 139 10.00 -19.64 6.37
CA LYS A 139 9.32 -20.47 7.39
C LYS A 139 7.90 -20.83 7.00
N LEU A 140 7.36 -20.19 5.96
CA LEU A 140 5.96 -20.32 5.54
C LEU A 140 5.84 -20.34 4.01
N GLY A 141 4.67 -20.78 3.55
CA GLY A 141 4.26 -20.69 2.16
C GLY A 141 5.03 -21.60 1.19
N ARG A 142 4.88 -21.32 -0.11
CA ARG A 142 5.49 -22.13 -1.19
C ARG A 142 7.02 -22.09 -1.16
N ALA A 143 7.60 -21.05 -0.58
CA ALA A 143 9.05 -20.87 -0.47
C ALA A 143 9.73 -21.94 0.40
N LEU A 144 9.02 -22.58 1.35
CA LEU A 144 9.55 -23.67 2.18
C LEU A 144 10.06 -24.86 1.35
N TYR A 145 9.31 -25.25 0.31
CA TYR A 145 9.59 -26.46 -0.47
C TYR A 145 10.54 -26.21 -1.64
N VAL A 146 10.87 -24.94 -1.91
CA VAL A 146 11.81 -24.52 -2.95
C VAL A 146 13.22 -24.31 -2.37
N GLY A 147 13.38 -24.43 -1.04
CA GLY A 147 14.55 -24.02 -0.26
C GLY A 147 15.88 -24.75 -0.53
N GLU A 148 15.88 -25.88 -1.24
CA GLU A 148 17.13 -26.51 -1.75
C GLU A 148 17.35 -26.26 -3.24
N ALA A 149 16.32 -25.85 -3.99
CA ALA A 149 16.39 -25.58 -5.42
C ALA A 149 16.76 -24.12 -5.75
N SER A 150 16.65 -23.20 -4.78
CA SER A 150 16.98 -21.79 -5.00
C SER A 150 18.41 -21.45 -4.55
N GLU A 151 19.40 -21.76 -5.39
CA GLU A 151 20.69 -21.01 -5.42
C GLU A 151 20.47 -19.52 -5.81
N GLN A 152 19.26 -19.18 -6.23
CA GLN A 152 18.86 -17.83 -6.59
C GLN A 152 18.76 -16.92 -5.37
N GLN A 153 19.72 -15.99 -5.30
CA GLN A 153 19.76 -14.85 -4.40
C GLN A 153 18.71 -13.81 -4.79
N VAL A 154 17.42 -14.14 -4.67
CA VAL A 154 16.31 -13.21 -4.92
C VAL A 154 15.49 -12.91 -3.64
N PRO A 155 15.06 -11.65 -3.44
CA PRO A 155 14.10 -11.28 -2.41
C PRO A 155 12.79 -12.09 -2.49
N ASP A 156 12.05 -12.14 -1.37
CA ASP A 156 10.70 -12.69 -1.38
C ASP A 156 9.80 -11.90 -2.34
N PRO A 157 9.10 -12.56 -3.28
CA PRO A 157 8.29 -11.87 -4.27
C PRO A 157 7.08 -11.13 -3.65
N GLY A 158 6.53 -11.62 -2.55
CA GLY A 158 5.42 -10.95 -1.85
C GLY A 158 5.87 -9.66 -1.17
N ALA A 159 7.01 -9.71 -0.49
CA ALA A 159 7.67 -8.55 0.09
C ALA A 159 8.06 -7.52 -0.97
N TRP A 160 8.68 -7.97 -2.07
CA TRP A 160 9.07 -7.10 -3.18
C TRP A 160 7.87 -6.44 -3.83
N ALA A 161 6.79 -7.19 -4.08
CA ALA A 161 5.57 -6.66 -4.66
C ALA A 161 4.94 -5.55 -3.82
N LEU A 162 4.86 -5.73 -2.49
CA LEU A 162 4.36 -4.68 -1.60
C LEU A 162 5.26 -3.43 -1.66
N TYR A 163 6.58 -3.60 -1.63
CA TYR A 163 7.51 -2.48 -1.78
C TYR A 163 7.27 -1.71 -3.10
N GLU A 164 7.14 -2.40 -4.23
CA GLU A 164 6.90 -1.75 -5.53
C GLU A 164 5.57 -0.96 -5.56
N ILE A 165 4.50 -1.53 -4.98
CA ILE A 165 3.22 -0.83 -4.84
C ILE A 165 3.39 0.47 -4.04
N LEU A 166 4.06 0.37 -2.89
CA LEU A 166 4.32 1.52 -2.02
C LEU A 166 5.22 2.56 -2.69
N GLY A 167 6.21 2.12 -3.48
CA GLY A 167 7.08 2.98 -4.27
C GLY A 167 6.31 3.77 -5.33
N GLY A 168 5.42 3.10 -6.08
CA GLY A 168 4.56 3.75 -7.07
C GLY A 168 3.61 4.78 -6.44
N MET A 169 3.08 4.48 -5.24
CA MET A 169 2.27 5.45 -4.49
C MET A 169 3.09 6.68 -4.06
N ALA A 170 4.30 6.50 -3.54
CA ALA A 170 5.16 7.61 -3.15
C ALA A 170 5.54 8.50 -4.33
N GLU A 171 5.89 7.90 -5.47
CA GLU A 171 6.20 8.64 -6.70
C GLU A 171 5.00 9.47 -7.15
N SER A 172 3.80 8.91 -7.08
CA SER A 172 2.56 9.60 -7.45
C SER A 172 2.25 10.77 -6.51
N ILE A 173 2.43 10.60 -5.21
CA ILE A 173 2.25 11.67 -4.21
C ILE A 173 3.24 12.81 -4.47
N GLN A 174 4.52 12.51 -4.69
CA GLN A 174 5.53 13.53 -4.97
C GLN A 174 5.21 14.32 -6.25
N LYS A 175 4.74 13.65 -7.31
CA LYS A 175 4.31 14.31 -8.55
C LYS A 175 3.12 15.25 -8.32
N LEU A 176 2.13 14.81 -7.52
CA LEU A 176 0.97 15.63 -7.17
C LEU A 176 1.37 16.86 -6.35
N GLU A 177 2.24 16.69 -5.35
CA GLU A 177 2.76 17.80 -4.55
C GLU A 177 3.50 18.82 -5.42
N ALA A 178 4.39 18.36 -6.31
CA ALA A 178 5.11 19.23 -7.24
C ALA A 178 4.15 19.99 -8.19
N TYR A 179 3.10 19.32 -8.67
CA TYR A 179 2.07 19.93 -9.51
C TYR A 179 1.30 21.03 -8.76
N ILE A 180 0.87 20.77 -7.52
CA ILE A 180 0.14 21.74 -6.69
C ILE A 180 0.99 22.99 -6.43
N VAL A 181 2.27 22.83 -6.07
CA VAL A 181 3.19 23.96 -5.83
C VAL A 181 3.33 24.81 -7.10
N THR A 182 3.54 24.16 -8.25
CA THR A 182 3.67 24.85 -9.54
C THR A 182 2.41 25.64 -9.89
N TYR A 183 1.23 25.04 -9.65
CA TYR A 183 -0.06 25.69 -9.89
C TYR A 183 -0.32 26.90 -8.98
N GLN A 184 0.04 26.81 -7.70
CA GLN A 184 -0.09 27.93 -6.76
C GLN A 184 0.80 29.11 -7.16
N GLN A 185 2.03 28.83 -7.62
CA GLN A 185 2.95 29.86 -8.11
C GLN A 185 2.42 30.56 -9.37
N SER A 186 1.81 29.83 -10.31
CA SER A 186 1.26 30.44 -11.52
C SER A 186 0.06 31.36 -11.23
N ILE A 187 -0.82 30.98 -10.30
CA ILE A 187 -1.93 31.83 -9.83
C ILE A 187 -1.38 33.12 -9.21
N GLN A 188 -0.39 33.02 -8.32
CA GLN A 188 0.21 34.20 -7.69
C GLN A 188 0.83 35.16 -8.72
N GLN A 189 1.43 34.64 -9.79
CA GLN A 189 2.00 35.46 -10.86
C GLN A 189 0.93 36.12 -11.76
N HIS A 190 -0.22 35.49 -11.96
CA HIS A 190 -1.27 36.00 -12.86
C HIS A 190 -2.27 36.92 -12.17
N PHE A 191 -2.50 36.76 -10.86
CA PHE A 191 -3.52 37.50 -10.10
C PHE A 191 -2.96 38.31 -8.93
N GLY A 192 -1.62 38.36 -8.76
CA GLY A 192 -0.94 39.09 -7.69
C GLY A 192 -0.52 40.53 -8.02
N ASN A 193 -1.03 41.12 -9.11
CA ASN A 193 -0.89 42.55 -9.45
C ASN A 193 -2.20 43.32 -9.22
#